data_AF-A0A7X1ZED6-F1
#
_entry.id   AF-A0A7X1ZED6-F1
#
_cell.length_a   1.000
_cell.length_b   1.000
_cell.length_c   1.000
_cell.angle_alpha   90.00
_cell.angle_beta   90.00
_cell.angle_gamma   90.00
#
_symmetry.space_group_name_H-M   'P 1'
#
loop_
_entity.id
_entity.type
_entity.pdbx_description
1 polymer ?
#
loop_
_entity_poly.entity_id
_entity_poly.type
_entity_poly.pdbx_seq_one_letter_code
_entity_poly.pdbx_strand_id
1 'polypeptide(L)'
;MSDTPCEGGPPVPLDDLDKQFLLEQYRTLREEIKAIKHRIFGLTSGTAIIVPTLNFFSVQRDYIVILIPLPFIIAALALNYMAERNAVIRAGYFIAHHVETRFPQVPGWERWLEAEAKNREVGRWEKIGFLSLFVILYLLAAATSLQTIWESRMSFLSLENIRTTLCAALAILYLYVGYRVAGFFSRGIKISTTTW
;
A
#
# COMPACT_ATOMS: atom_id res chain seq x y z
N MET A 1 34.66 -21.08 -19.91
CA MET A 1 33.21 -20.84 -19.91
C MET A 1 32.99 -19.62 -20.77
N SER A 2 32.58 -19.82 -22.03
CA SER A 2 32.36 -18.74 -22.99
C SER A 2 30.88 -18.40 -23.00
N ASP A 3 30.55 -17.22 -22.50
CA ASP A 3 29.25 -16.59 -22.72
C ASP A 3 29.17 -16.15 -24.18
N THR A 4 28.54 -16.97 -25.02
CA THR A 4 28.13 -16.53 -26.35
C THR A 4 26.93 -15.59 -26.18
N PRO A 5 27.01 -14.33 -26.63
CA PRO A 5 25.84 -13.46 -26.70
C PRO A 5 24.85 -14.10 -27.66
N CYS A 6 23.60 -14.27 -27.23
CA CYS A 6 22.52 -14.69 -28.12
C CYS A 6 22.41 -13.65 -29.24
N GLU A 7 23.03 -13.95 -30.38
CA GLU A 7 22.92 -13.16 -31.60
C GLU A 7 21.44 -12.97 -31.91
N GLY A 8 21.06 -11.70 -32.10
CA GLY A 8 19.72 -11.31 -32.48
C GLY A 8 19.39 -11.88 -33.85
N GLY A 9 18.79 -13.06 -33.87
CA GLY A 9 18.08 -13.56 -35.03
C GLY A 9 17.01 -12.54 -35.48
N PRO A 10 16.68 -12.48 -36.77
CA PRO A 10 15.63 -11.59 -37.25
C PRO A 10 14.33 -11.87 -36.48
N PRO A 11 13.55 -10.83 -36.13
CA PRO A 11 12.31 -11.00 -35.40
C PRO A 11 11.42 -11.97 -36.18
N VAL A 12 11.08 -13.10 -35.56
CA VAL A 12 10.14 -14.08 -36.12
C VAL A 12 8.86 -13.32 -36.45
N PRO A 13 8.34 -13.40 -37.70
CA PRO A 13 7.10 -12.73 -38.06
C PRO A 13 6.01 -13.16 -37.09
N LEU A 14 5.51 -12.21 -36.29
CA LEU A 14 4.44 -12.50 -35.35
C LEU A 14 3.19 -12.83 -36.15
N ASP A 15 2.62 -14.01 -35.92
CA ASP A 15 1.33 -14.38 -36.50
C ASP A 15 0.26 -13.37 -36.06
N ASP A 16 -0.75 -13.17 -36.89
CA ASP A 16 -1.81 -12.21 -36.58
C ASP A 16 -2.60 -12.64 -35.32
N LEU A 17 -2.67 -13.95 -35.06
CA LEU A 17 -3.21 -14.50 -33.81
C LEU A 17 -2.39 -14.08 -32.59
N ASP A 18 -1.06 -14.14 -32.66
CA ASP A 18 -0.18 -13.74 -31.56
C ASP A 18 -0.30 -12.25 -31.26
N LYS A 19 -0.45 -11.41 -32.29
CA LYS A 19 -0.66 -9.96 -32.11
C LYS A 19 -1.98 -9.68 -31.40
N GLN A 20 -3.06 -10.34 -31.81
CA GLN A 20 -4.37 -10.19 -31.17
C GLN A 20 -4.32 -10.65 -29.71
N PHE A 21 -3.68 -11.78 -29.44
CA PHE A 21 -3.52 -12.28 -28.07
C PHE A 21 -2.74 -11.31 -27.18
N LEU A 22 -1.63 -10.76 -27.64
CA LEU A 22 -0.85 -9.77 -26.88
C LEU A 22 -1.60 -8.47 -26.66
N LEU A 23 -2.38 -8.02 -27.65
CA LEU A 23 -3.19 -6.82 -27.54
C LEU A 23 -4.29 -6.97 -26.49
N GLU A 24 -4.96 -8.14 -26.45
CA GLU A 24 -5.95 -8.44 -25.42
C GLU A 24 -5.29 -8.56 -24.03
N GLN A 25 -4.15 -9.25 -23.90
CA GLN A 25 -3.41 -9.29 -22.64
C GLN A 25 -3.02 -7.90 -22.13
N TYR A 26 -2.51 -7.04 -23.01
CA TYR A 26 -2.19 -5.67 -22.67
C TYR A 26 -3.42 -4.90 -22.19
N ARG A 27 -4.54 -5.02 -22.92
CA ARG A 27 -5.80 -4.37 -22.57
C ARG A 27 -6.32 -4.84 -21.21
N THR A 28 -6.36 -6.15 -20.97
CA THR A 28 -6.78 -6.74 -19.70
C THR A 28 -5.91 -6.25 -18.53
N LEU A 29 -4.58 -6.31 -18.67
CA LEU A 29 -3.67 -5.86 -17.61
C LEU A 29 -3.82 -4.36 -17.30
N ARG A 30 -4.09 -3.54 -18.32
CA ARG A 30 -4.36 -2.11 -18.13
C ARG A 30 -5.66 -1.86 -17.38
N GLU A 31 -6.70 -2.61 -17.71
CA GLU A 31 -7.98 -2.56 -17.02
C GLU A 31 -7.82 -3.01 -15.56
N GLU A 32 -7.03 -4.05 -15.29
CA GLU A 32 -6.68 -4.49 -13.93
C GLU A 32 -5.93 -3.40 -13.15
N ILE A 33 -4.88 -2.80 -13.72
CA ILE A 33 -4.13 -1.70 -13.07
C ILE A 33 -5.06 -0.53 -12.75
N LYS A 34 -5.95 -0.17 -13.67
CA LYS A 34 -6.94 0.90 -13.47
C LYS A 34 -7.91 0.56 -12.33
N ALA A 35 -8.42 -0.66 -12.28
CA ALA A 35 -9.30 -1.13 -11.21
C ALA A 35 -8.60 -1.13 -9.84
N ILE A 36 -7.35 -1.58 -9.78
CA ILE A 36 -6.54 -1.56 -8.55
C ILE A 36 -6.29 -0.13 -8.08
N LYS A 37 -5.92 0.80 -8.98
CA LYS A 37 -5.76 2.22 -8.63
C LYS A 37 -7.03 2.83 -8.04
N HIS A 38 -8.18 2.54 -8.63
CA HIS A 38 -9.46 3.00 -8.11
C HIS A 38 -9.74 2.44 -6.71
N ARG A 39 -9.44 1.16 -6.47
CA ARG A 39 -9.59 0.52 -5.16
C ARG A 39 -8.65 1.12 -4.11
N ILE A 40 -7.38 1.35 -4.45
CA ILE A 40 -6.40 2.01 -3.59
C ILE A 40 -6.90 3.40 -3.18
N PHE A 41 -7.41 4.17 -4.14
CA PHE A 41 -7.98 5.49 -3.88
C PHE A 41 -9.19 5.42 -2.94
N GLY A 42 -10.11 4.48 -3.19
CA GLY A 42 -11.29 4.27 -2.34
C GLY A 42 -10.94 3.81 -0.92
N LEU A 43 -9.97 2.91 -0.78
CA LEU A 43 -9.48 2.44 0.53
C LEU A 43 -8.84 3.59 1.31
N THR A 44 -8.05 4.42 0.64
CA THR A 44 -7.32 5.51 1.30
C THR A 44 -8.25 6.66 1.69
N SER A 45 -9.14 7.09 0.78
CA SER A 45 -10.14 8.11 1.08
C SER A 45 -11.13 7.63 2.15
N GLY A 46 -11.57 6.37 2.06
CA GLY A 46 -12.39 5.74 3.09
C GLY A 46 -11.71 5.77 4.46
N THR A 47 -10.43 5.41 4.55
CA THR A 47 -9.67 5.46 5.81
C THR A 47 -9.59 6.89 6.37
N ALA A 48 -9.31 7.87 5.51
CA ALA A 48 -9.20 9.28 5.90
C ALA A 48 -10.52 9.85 6.45
N ILE A 49 -11.67 9.35 6.00
CA ILE A 49 -13.00 9.75 6.50
C ILE A 49 -13.37 8.95 7.76
N ILE A 50 -13.15 7.64 7.76
CA ILE A 50 -13.56 6.74 8.85
C ILE A 50 -12.93 7.14 10.19
N VAL A 51 -11.64 7.46 10.22
CA VAL A 51 -10.93 7.80 11.47
C VAL A 51 -11.53 9.00 12.21
N PRO A 52 -11.68 10.20 11.58
CA PRO A 52 -12.29 11.34 12.25
C PRO A 52 -13.77 11.12 12.55
N THR A 53 -14.51 10.39 11.69
CA THR A 53 -15.91 10.07 11.94
C THR A 53 -16.08 9.19 13.18
N LEU A 54 -15.30 8.11 13.30
CA LEU A 54 -15.33 7.25 14.49
C LEU A 54 -14.91 8.00 15.74
N ASN A 55 -13.92 8.89 15.63
CA ASN A 55 -13.51 9.75 16.74
C ASN A 55 -14.65 10.67 17.19
N PHE A 56 -15.32 11.36 16.25
CA PHE A 56 -16.47 12.21 16.53
C PHE A 56 -17.62 11.45 17.21
N PHE A 57 -17.96 10.25 16.71
CA PHE A 57 -19.01 9.42 17.34
C PHE A 57 -18.62 8.91 18.72
N SER A 58 -17.34 8.61 18.95
CA SER A 58 -16.87 8.15 20.26
C SER A 58 -17.08 9.21 21.34
N VAL A 59 -16.87 10.49 21.01
CA VAL A 59 -17.03 11.63 21.93
C VAL A 59 -18.51 11.85 22.27
N GLN A 60 -19.44 11.57 21.35
CA GLN A 60 -20.87 11.79 21.59
C GLN A 60 -21.57 10.68 22.38
N ARG A 61 -21.06 9.45 22.33
CA ARG A 61 -21.82 8.25 22.75
C ARG A 61 -21.07 7.36 23.76
N ASP A 62 -19.92 7.81 24.26
CA ASP A 62 -19.05 7.03 25.17
C ASP A 62 -18.71 5.62 24.64
N TYR A 63 -18.62 5.45 23.31
CA TYR A 63 -18.27 4.17 22.68
C TYR A 63 -16.76 3.94 22.66
N ILE A 64 -16.18 3.82 23.85
CA ILE A 64 -14.74 3.59 24.07
C ILE A 64 -14.26 2.32 23.34
N VAL A 65 -15.09 1.28 23.33
CA VAL A 65 -14.78 -0.04 22.75
C VAL A 65 -14.49 0.02 21.25
N ILE A 66 -15.06 1.00 20.53
CA ILE A 66 -14.88 1.13 19.07
C ILE A 66 -13.51 1.74 18.73
N LEU A 67 -12.95 2.57 19.60
CA LEU A 67 -11.66 3.21 19.37
C LEU A 67 -10.48 2.26 19.57
N ILE A 68 -10.55 1.36 20.54
CA ILE A 68 -9.47 0.42 20.87
C ILE A 68 -8.95 -0.37 19.64
N PRO A 69 -9.79 -0.98 18.79
CA PRO A 69 -9.29 -1.71 17.63
C PRO A 69 -8.81 -0.82 16.47
N LEU A 70 -9.05 0.49 16.50
CA LEU A 70 -8.84 1.40 15.38
C LEU A 70 -7.38 1.42 14.85
N PRO A 71 -6.33 1.43 15.69
CA PRO A 71 -4.95 1.35 15.21
C PRO A 71 -4.67 0.08 14.42
N PHE A 72 -5.23 -1.07 14.83
CA PHE A 72 -5.05 -2.33 14.11
C PHE A 72 -5.79 -2.34 12.77
N ILE A 73 -6.98 -1.74 12.70
CA ILE A 73 -7.72 -1.58 11.44
C ILE A 73 -6.89 -0.74 10.46
N ILE A 74 -6.33 0.39 10.92
CA ILE A 74 -5.46 1.24 10.09
C ILE A 74 -4.22 0.48 9.63
N ALA A 75 -3.58 -0.29 10.53
CA ALA A 75 -2.44 -1.12 10.17
C ALA A 75 -2.79 -2.18 9.10
N ALA A 76 -3.94 -2.84 9.24
CA ALA A 76 -4.41 -3.82 8.25
C ALA A 76 -4.69 -3.17 6.89
N LEU A 77 -5.31 -1.98 6.88
CA LEU A 77 -5.56 -1.21 5.66
C LEU A 77 -4.25 -0.78 4.99
N ALA A 78 -3.25 -0.36 5.78
CA ALA A 78 -1.91 -0.03 5.28
C ALA A 78 -1.20 -1.24 4.65
N LEU A 79 -1.35 -2.43 5.24
CA LEU A 79 -0.84 -3.68 4.66
C LEU A 79 -1.58 -4.06 3.37
N ASN A 80 -2.91 -3.88 3.32
CA ASN A 80 -3.70 -4.14 2.12
C ASN A 80 -3.30 -3.20 0.97
N TYR A 81 -3.10 -1.91 1.27
CA TYR A 81 -2.55 -0.94 0.32
C TYR A 81 -1.22 -1.43 -0.29
N MET A 82 -0.32 -1.98 0.54
CA MET A 82 0.96 -2.52 0.06
C MET A 82 0.78 -3.75 -0.83
N ALA A 83 -0.14 -4.65 -0.48
CA ALA A 83 -0.43 -5.84 -1.27
C ALA A 83 -0.95 -5.47 -2.67
N GLU A 84 -1.91 -4.55 -2.75
CA GLU A 84 -2.48 -4.02 -4.00
C GLU A 84 -1.41 -3.33 -4.84
N ARG A 85 -0.54 -2.53 -4.20
CA ARG A 85 0.57 -1.87 -4.91
C ARG A 85 1.58 -2.87 -5.48
N ASN A 86 1.89 -3.93 -4.76
CA ASN A 86 2.76 -4.99 -5.28
C ASN A 86 2.13 -5.71 -6.48
N ALA A 87 0.81 -5.85 -6.54
CA ALA A 87 0.12 -6.40 -7.70
C ALA A 87 0.29 -5.50 -8.94
N VAL A 88 0.13 -4.18 -8.80
CA VAL A 88 0.38 -3.21 -9.89
C VAL A 88 1.82 -3.28 -10.38
N ILE A 89 2.77 -3.35 -9.46
CA ILE A 89 4.20 -3.45 -9.79
C ILE A 89 4.49 -4.71 -10.62
N ARG A 90 3.90 -5.87 -10.25
CA ARG A 90 4.05 -7.10 -11.04
C ARG A 90 3.40 -7.01 -12.42
N ALA A 91 2.21 -6.41 -12.51
CA ALA A 91 1.54 -6.21 -13.79
C ALA A 91 2.35 -5.29 -14.72
N GLY A 92 2.88 -4.18 -14.19
CA GLY A 92 3.79 -3.30 -14.92
C GLY A 92 5.07 -4.01 -15.36
N TYR A 93 5.69 -4.80 -14.47
CA TYR A 93 6.86 -5.63 -14.80
C TYR A 93 6.58 -6.54 -16.00
N PHE A 94 5.44 -7.23 -15.96
CA PHE A 94 5.04 -8.17 -17.00
C PHE A 94 4.84 -7.45 -18.35
N ILE A 95 4.14 -6.30 -18.37
CA ILE A 95 3.96 -5.50 -19.58
C ILE A 95 5.32 -5.10 -20.16
N ALA A 96 6.19 -4.51 -19.35
CA ALA A 96 7.49 -4.01 -19.81
C ALA A 96 8.39 -5.12 -20.38
N HIS A 97 8.42 -6.30 -19.75
CA HIS A 97 9.37 -7.36 -20.08
C HIS A 97 8.84 -8.42 -21.05
N HIS A 98 7.53 -8.66 -21.08
CA HIS A 98 6.94 -9.76 -21.87
C HIS A 98 6.08 -9.28 -23.04
N VAL A 99 5.47 -8.10 -22.94
CA VAL A 99 4.60 -7.54 -23.98
C VAL A 99 5.39 -6.55 -24.84
N GLU A 100 5.97 -5.51 -24.25
CA GLU A 100 6.64 -4.42 -24.98
C GLU A 100 7.94 -4.89 -25.69
N THR A 101 8.62 -5.89 -25.14
CA THR A 101 9.84 -6.47 -25.75
C THR A 101 9.57 -7.13 -27.11
N ARG A 102 8.34 -7.57 -27.38
CA ARG A 102 7.93 -8.15 -28.68
C ARG A 102 7.73 -7.09 -29.76
N PHE A 103 7.65 -5.81 -29.41
CA PHE A 103 7.45 -4.69 -30.34
C PHE A 103 8.57 -3.64 -30.21
N PRO A 104 9.83 -4.00 -30.51
CA PRO A 104 10.99 -3.13 -30.24
C PRO A 104 10.99 -1.82 -31.03
N GLN A 105 10.25 -1.74 -32.13
CA GLN A 105 10.18 -0.55 -33.00
C GLN A 105 9.29 0.57 -32.44
N VAL A 106 8.40 0.26 -31.49
CA VAL A 106 7.47 1.23 -30.93
C VAL A 106 7.87 1.50 -29.48
N PRO A 107 8.05 2.78 -29.07
CA PRO A 107 8.28 3.09 -27.67
C PRO A 107 7.06 2.64 -26.85
N GLY A 108 7.27 1.62 -26.03
CA GLY A 108 6.27 1.13 -25.08
C GLY A 108 5.95 2.17 -24.01
N TRP A 109 4.80 2.02 -23.37
CA TRP A 109 4.35 2.96 -22.34
C TRP A 109 5.25 2.92 -21.11
N GLU A 110 5.61 1.72 -20.64
CA GLU A 110 6.49 1.60 -19.47
C GLU A 110 7.87 2.17 -19.81
N ARG A 111 8.41 1.87 -20.99
CA ARG A 111 9.65 2.51 -21.46
C ARG A 111 9.56 4.03 -21.55
N TRP A 112 8.43 4.59 -21.98
CA TRP A 112 8.21 6.04 -21.98
C TRP A 112 8.17 6.61 -20.56
N LEU A 113 7.50 5.92 -19.62
CA LEU A 113 7.50 6.30 -18.20
C LEU A 113 8.92 6.24 -17.59
N GLU A 114 9.76 5.31 -18.03
CA GLU A 114 11.13 5.16 -17.56
C GLU A 114 12.09 6.18 -18.15
N ALA A 115 11.90 6.54 -19.43
CA ALA A 115 12.73 7.51 -20.14
C ALA A 115 12.66 8.91 -19.52
N GLU A 116 11.52 9.25 -18.91
CA GLU A 116 11.28 10.57 -18.37
C GLU A 116 11.33 10.57 -16.84
N ALA A 117 12.47 11.02 -16.28
CA ALA A 117 12.71 11.04 -14.83
C ALA A 117 11.59 11.71 -14.03
N LYS A 118 10.98 12.76 -14.61
CA LYS A 118 9.85 13.50 -14.02
C LYS A 118 8.62 12.60 -13.77
N ASN A 119 8.35 11.64 -14.65
CA ASN A 119 7.20 10.74 -14.51
C ASN A 119 7.40 9.74 -13.36
N ARG A 120 8.64 9.32 -13.09
CA ARG A 120 9.00 8.50 -11.93
C ARG A 120 8.87 9.25 -10.59
N GLU A 121 9.08 10.57 -10.58
CA GLU A 121 8.98 11.36 -9.35
C GLU A 121 7.55 11.41 -8.80
N VAL A 122 6.54 11.49 -9.68
CA VAL A 122 5.12 11.53 -9.28
C VAL A 122 4.76 10.28 -8.47
N GLY A 123 5.17 9.10 -8.94
CA GLY A 123 4.92 7.84 -8.22
C GLY A 123 5.66 7.72 -6.89
N ARG A 124 6.83 8.39 -6.75
CA ARG A 124 7.57 8.48 -5.48
C ARG A 124 6.82 9.36 -4.48
N TRP A 125 6.36 10.54 -4.90
CA TRP A 125 5.62 11.46 -4.05
C TRP A 125 4.25 10.91 -3.63
N GLU A 126 3.55 10.23 -4.55
CA GLU A 126 2.31 9.52 -4.25
C GLU A 126 2.51 8.48 -3.13
N LYS A 127 3.58 7.66 -3.23
CA LYS A 127 3.93 6.68 -2.21
C LYS A 127 4.20 7.33 -0.86
N ILE A 128 5.00 8.40 -0.84
CA ILE A 128 5.38 9.10 0.38
C ILE A 128 4.14 9.71 1.03
N GLY A 129 3.27 10.35 0.24
CA GLY A 129 2.03 10.96 0.73
C GLY A 129 1.06 9.95 1.34
N PHE A 130 0.87 8.79 0.71
CA PHE A 130 -0.01 7.76 1.28
C PHE A 130 0.59 7.10 2.52
N LEU A 131 1.90 6.83 2.51
CA LEU A 131 2.58 6.26 3.68
C LEU A 131 2.54 7.21 4.86
N SER A 132 2.82 8.50 4.65
CA SER A 132 2.76 9.51 5.71
C SER A 132 1.34 9.63 6.27
N LEU A 133 0.31 9.59 5.41
CA LEU A 133 -1.08 9.59 5.84
C LEU A 133 -1.39 8.40 6.76
N PHE A 134 -1.05 7.17 6.37
CA PHE A 134 -1.27 5.99 7.22
C PHE A 134 -0.52 6.07 8.56
N VAL A 135 0.73 6.57 8.55
CA VAL A 135 1.51 6.74 9.79
C VAL A 135 0.85 7.76 10.71
N ILE A 136 0.45 8.92 10.18
CA ILE A 136 -0.22 9.97 10.97
C ILE A 136 -1.54 9.45 11.53
N LEU A 137 -2.38 8.82 10.70
CA LEU A 137 -3.66 8.27 11.15
C LEU A 137 -3.47 7.17 12.21
N TYR A 138 -2.45 6.32 12.06
CA TYR A 138 -2.12 5.29 13.04
C TYR A 138 -1.72 5.89 14.38
N LEU A 139 -0.82 6.88 14.38
CA LEU A 139 -0.37 7.56 15.59
C LEU A 139 -1.53 8.29 16.29
N LEU A 140 -2.38 8.98 15.53
CA LEU A 140 -3.58 9.63 16.06
C LEU A 140 -4.53 8.62 16.68
N ALA A 141 -4.87 7.54 15.97
CA ALA A 141 -5.76 6.51 16.50
C ALA A 141 -5.20 5.84 17.75
N ALA A 142 -3.88 5.57 17.79
CA ALA A 142 -3.22 4.97 18.95
C ALA A 142 -3.26 5.92 20.15
N ALA A 143 -2.94 7.21 19.94
CA ALA A 143 -2.98 8.23 20.97
C ALA A 143 -4.40 8.41 21.53
N THR A 144 -5.41 8.54 20.66
CA THR A 144 -6.81 8.70 21.10
C THR A 144 -7.28 7.47 21.84
N SER A 145 -6.92 6.26 21.39
CA SER A 145 -7.29 5.02 22.08
C SER A 145 -6.71 4.95 23.49
N LEU A 146 -5.43 5.31 23.66
CA LEU A 146 -4.78 5.35 24.97
C LEU A 146 -5.37 6.43 25.87
N GLN A 147 -5.64 7.62 25.31
CA GLN A 147 -6.29 8.71 26.04
C GLN A 147 -7.68 8.30 26.53
N THR A 148 -8.49 7.67 25.67
CA THR A 148 -9.83 7.23 26.06
C THR A 148 -9.79 6.18 27.17
N ILE A 149 -8.86 5.23 27.14
CA ILE A 149 -8.71 4.24 28.22
C ILE A 149 -8.24 4.93 29.51
N TRP A 150 -7.32 5.90 29.41
CA TRP A 150 -6.84 6.66 30.56
C TRP A 150 -7.96 7.45 31.26
N GLU A 151 -8.76 8.17 30.47
CA GLU A 151 -9.87 8.99 30.93
C GLU A 151 -11.11 8.17 31.30
N SER A 152 -11.21 6.92 30.82
CA SER A 152 -12.34 6.06 31.13
C SER A 152 -12.49 5.90 32.64
N ARG A 153 -13.53 6.56 33.18
CA ARG A 153 -13.99 6.35 34.55
C ARG A 153 -14.78 5.05 34.58
N MET A 154 -14.11 3.93 34.35
CA MET A 154 -14.73 2.62 34.56
C MET A 154 -15.04 2.48 36.04
N SER A 155 -16.28 2.78 36.40
CA SER A 155 -16.85 2.69 37.76
C SER A 155 -16.81 1.29 38.36
N PHE A 156 -16.44 0.28 37.55
CA PHE A 156 -16.45 -1.13 37.93
C PHE A 156 -15.13 -1.62 38.57
N LEU A 157 -14.03 -0.86 38.51
CA LEU A 157 -12.73 -1.32 39.03
C LEU A 157 -12.13 -0.27 39.95
N SER A 158 -12.18 -0.51 41.27
CA SER A 158 -11.35 0.15 42.28
C SER A 158 -9.85 -0.21 42.16
N LEU A 159 -9.39 -0.51 40.95
CA LEU A 159 -8.07 -1.04 40.65
C LEU A 159 -7.43 -0.14 39.59
N GLU A 160 -6.98 1.02 40.05
CA GLU A 160 -6.11 1.93 39.30
C GLU A 160 -4.92 1.20 38.66
N ASN A 161 -4.44 0.14 39.32
CA ASN A 161 -3.41 -0.78 38.83
C ASN A 161 -3.81 -1.54 37.54
N ILE A 162 -5.07 -1.93 37.37
CA ILE A 162 -5.51 -2.64 36.16
C ILE A 162 -5.54 -1.69 34.96
N ARG A 163 -6.07 -0.48 35.14
CA ARG A 163 -6.13 0.53 34.06
C ARG A 163 -4.73 0.88 33.56
N THR A 164 -3.81 1.17 34.47
CA THR A 164 -2.41 1.48 34.12
C THR A 164 -1.73 0.31 33.41
N THR A 165 -1.92 -0.91 33.91
CA THR A 165 -1.37 -2.14 33.28
C THR A 165 -1.94 -2.34 31.87
N LEU A 166 -3.25 -2.16 31.68
CA LEU A 166 -3.89 -2.30 30.37
C LEU A 166 -3.43 -1.24 29.36
N CYS A 167 -3.36 0.03 29.78
CA CYS A 167 -2.82 1.11 28.95
C CYS A 167 -1.37 0.81 28.53
N ALA A 168 -0.53 0.39 29.47
CA ALA A 168 0.86 0.05 29.18
C ALA A 168 0.96 -1.15 28.21
N ALA A 169 0.18 -2.20 28.44
CA ALA A 169 0.15 -3.38 27.56
C ALA A 169 -0.29 -3.03 26.13
N LEU A 170 -1.33 -2.22 25.98
CA LEU A 170 -1.80 -1.76 24.67
C LEU A 170 -0.82 -0.81 24.00
N ALA A 171 -0.19 0.10 24.75
CA ALA A 171 0.85 0.97 24.20
C ALA A 171 2.03 0.16 23.64
N ILE A 172 2.51 -0.83 24.40
CA ILE A 172 3.57 -1.75 23.94
C ILE A 172 3.11 -2.50 22.68
N LEU A 173 1.87 -2.99 22.66
CA LEU A 173 1.33 -3.70 21.51
C LEU A 173 1.22 -2.80 20.27
N TYR A 174 0.74 -1.56 20.41
CA TYR A 174 0.68 -0.59 19.33
C TYR A 174 2.07 -0.20 18.82
N LEU A 175 3.05 -0.03 19.71
CA LEU A 175 4.43 0.23 19.30
C LEU A 175 5.01 -0.96 18.55
N TYR A 176 4.77 -2.19 19.04
CA TYR A 176 5.21 -3.41 18.38
C TYR A 176 4.61 -3.54 16.97
N VAL A 177 3.29 -3.38 16.82
CA VAL A 177 2.62 -3.45 15.51
C VAL A 177 3.10 -2.34 14.59
N GLY A 178 3.18 -1.10 15.08
CA GLY A 178 3.68 0.04 14.32
C GLY A 178 5.11 -0.19 13.82
N TYR A 179 5.99 -0.72 14.68
CA TYR A 179 7.35 -1.09 14.31
C TYR A 179 7.39 -2.18 13.24
N ARG A 180 6.58 -3.25 13.38
CA ARG A 180 6.53 -4.35 12.40
C ARG A 180 6.02 -3.86 11.04
N VAL A 181 5.00 -3.02 11.03
CA VAL A 181 4.45 -2.42 9.82
C VAL A 181 5.47 -1.48 9.17
N ALA A 182 6.11 -0.59 9.95
CA ALA A 182 7.16 0.28 9.44
C ALA A 182 8.36 -0.51 8.86
N GLY A 183 8.77 -1.60 9.52
CA GLY A 183 9.81 -2.51 9.03
C GLY A 183 9.41 -3.28 7.76
N PHE A 184 8.12 -3.52 7.55
CA PHE A 184 7.61 -4.06 6.29
C PHE A 184 7.67 -3.00 5.18
N PHE A 185 7.27 -1.76 5.47
CA PHE A 185 7.35 -0.64 4.53
C PHE A 185 8.79 -0.33 4.10
N SER A 186 9.74 -0.29 5.03
CA SER A 186 11.14 0.00 4.71
C SER A 186 11.76 -1.05 3.78
N ARG A 187 11.42 -2.33 3.97
CA ARG A 187 11.82 -3.41 3.06
C ARG A 187 11.16 -3.27 1.69
N GLY A 188 9.86 -2.97 1.64
CA GLY A 188 9.15 -2.72 0.38
C GLY A 188 9.67 -1.50 -0.39
N ILE A 189 10.21 -0.49 0.30
CA ILE A 189 10.89 0.64 -0.34
C ILE A 189 12.21 0.20 -0.98
N LYS A 190 13.05 -0.56 -0.26
CA LYS A 190 14.35 -1.01 -0.78
C LYS A 190 14.23 -1.88 -2.04
N ILE A 191 13.30 -2.84 -2.06
CA ILE A 191 13.13 -3.74 -3.21
C ILE A 191 12.78 -2.93 -4.47
N SER A 192 11.86 -1.98 -4.35
CA SER A 192 11.43 -1.12 -5.45
C SER A 192 12.54 -0.25 -6.04
N THR A 193 13.63 0.00 -5.32
CA THR A 193 14.76 0.80 -5.83
C THR A 193 15.87 -0.02 -6.48
N THR A 194 15.93 -1.34 -6.23
CA THR A 194 17.02 -2.21 -6.71
C THR A 194 16.63 -3.15 -7.85
N THR A 195 15.35 -3.43 -8.07
CA THR A 195 14.91 -4.44 -9.06
C THR A 195 14.30 -3.85 -10.34
N TRP A 196 14.74 -2.64 -10.74
CA TRP A 196 14.27 -2.00 -11.98
C TRP A 196 15.45 -1.37 -12.71
#